data_AF-A0A3C0YBA0-F1
#
_entry.id   AF-A0A3C0YBA0-F1
#
_cell.length_a   1.000
_cell.length_b   1.000
_cell.length_c   1.000
_cell.angle_alpha   90.00
_cell.angle_beta   90.00
_cell.angle_gamma   90.00
#
_symmetry.space_group_name_H-M   'P 1'
#
loop_
_entity.id
_entity.type
_entity.pdbx_description
1 polymer ?
#
loop_
_entity_poly.entity_id
_entity_poly.type
_entity_poly.pdbx_seq_one_letter_code
_entity_poly.pdbx_strand_id
1 'polypeptide(L)' 'MTSSTFQATKLLTTQRIDLAIQAMSGSANISHLASENNVSRKFVYQQKNRALEALNEVLSH' A
#
# COMPACT_ATOMS: atom_id res chain seq x y z
N MET A 1 -22.99 10.77 1.57
CA MET A 1 -21.61 10.52 1.11
C MET A 1 -20.67 10.68 2.30
N THR A 2 -20.30 9.59 2.98
CA THR A 2 -19.34 9.68 4.09
C THR A 2 -17.94 9.79 3.49
N SER A 3 -17.37 10.99 3.57
CA SER A 3 -15.95 11.21 3.29
C SER A 3 -15.16 10.46 4.37
N SER A 4 -14.89 9.17 4.11
CA SER A 4 -14.03 8.36 4.96
C SER A 4 -12.66 9.02 4.97
N THR A 5 -12.33 9.62 6.11
CA THR A 5 -11.04 10.28 6.35
C THR A 5 -10.01 9.17 6.52
N PHE A 6 -9.66 8.53 5.40
CA PHE A 6 -8.64 7.51 5.33
C PHE A 6 -7.30 8.19 5.58
N GLN A 7 -6.72 7.96 6.77
CA GLN A 7 -5.57 8.71 7.28
C GLN A 7 -4.26 8.19 6.70
N ALA A 8 -4.20 8.09 5.37
CA ALA A 8 -3.00 7.70 4.66
C ALA A 8 -1.82 8.61 5.01
N THR A 9 -2.05 9.87 5.37
CA THR A 9 -1.02 10.81 5.84
C THR A 9 -0.44 10.48 7.22
N LYS A 10 -1.14 9.68 8.04
CA LYS A 10 -0.66 9.26 9.37
C LYS A 10 0.20 7.99 9.34
N LEU A 11 0.23 7.24 8.24
CA LEU A 11 1.12 6.09 8.15
C LEU A 11 2.57 6.54 8.10
N LEU A 12 3.34 6.01 9.05
CA LEU A 12 4.81 6.07 9.06
C LEU A 12 5.37 5.39 7.81
N THR A 13 6.57 5.79 7.40
CA THR A 13 7.24 5.22 6.22
C THR A 13 7.34 3.70 6.31
N THR A 14 7.71 3.15 7.48
CA THR A 14 7.81 1.71 7.71
C THR A 14 6.47 0.99 7.48
N GLN A 15 5.36 1.59 7.90
CA GLN A 15 4.03 1.00 7.71
C GLN A 15 3.62 1.02 6.23
N ARG A 16 4.04 2.04 5.48
CA ARG A 16 3.78 2.09 4.02
C ARG A 16 4.58 1.03 3.28
N ILE A 17 5.82 0.79 3.69
CA ILE A 17 6.68 -0.25 3.12
C ILE A 17 6.07 -1.63 3.42
N ASP A 18 5.71 -1.88 4.67
CA ASP A 18 5.07 -3.15 5.06
C ASP A 18 3.76 -3.39 4.30
N LEU A 19 2.91 -2.36 4.20
CA LEU A 19 1.69 -2.40 3.39
C LEU A 19 1.97 -2.69 1.90
N ALA A 20 3.04 -2.12 1.34
CA ALA A 20 3.44 -2.36 -0.04
C ALA A 20 3.87 -3.82 -0.24
N ILE A 21 4.68 -4.36 0.69
CA ILE A 21 5.16 -5.75 0.67
C ILE A 21 3.96 -6.71 0.75
N GLN A 22 3.04 -6.49 1.69
CA GLN A 22 1.83 -7.31 1.82
C GLN A 22 0.92 -7.23 0.59
N ALA A 23 0.82 -6.06 -0.05
CA ALA A 23 0.06 -5.90 -1.29
C ALA A 23 0.75 -6.56 -2.51
N MET A 24 2.07 -6.65 -2.50
CA MET A 24 2.87 -7.30 -3.53
C MET A 24 2.84 -8.82 -3.41
N SER A 25 2.94 -9.37 -2.19
CA SER A 25 2.93 -10.81 -1.94
C SER A 25 1.61 -11.48 -2.33
N GLY A 26 0.53 -10.71 -2.44
CA GLY A 26 -0.80 -11.22 -2.83
C GLY A 26 -1.45 -12.10 -1.77
N SER A 27 -0.85 -12.20 -0.58
CA SER A 27 -1.32 -13.03 0.53
C SER A 27 -2.56 -12.47 1.24
N ALA A 28 -2.85 -11.17 1.09
CA ALA A 28 -4.06 -10.54 1.61
C ALA A 28 -4.82 -9.78 0.51
N ASN A 29 -6.16 -9.81 0.58
CA ASN A 29 -7.00 -9.07 -0.35
C ASN A 29 -6.78 -7.55 -0.16
N ILE A 30 -6.61 -6.80 -1.25
CA ILE A 30 -6.40 -5.34 -1.22
C ILE A 30 -7.51 -4.60 -0.45
N SER A 31 -8.75 -5.07 -0.52
CA SER A 31 -9.87 -4.49 0.22
C SER A 31 -9.74 -4.72 1.72
N HIS A 32 -9.21 -5.88 2.12
CA HIS A 32 -8.94 -6.21 3.51
C HIS A 32 -7.77 -5.37 4.05
N LEU A 33 -6.65 -5.33 3.33
CA LEU A 33 -5.49 -4.49 3.68
C LEU A 33 -5.87 -3.00 3.83
N ALA A 34 -6.72 -2.50 2.94
CA ALA A 34 -7.22 -1.13 3.02
C ALA A 34 -8.05 -0.88 4.29
N SER A 35 -8.93 -1.84 4.63
CA SER A 35 -9.77 -1.76 5.83
C SER A 35 -8.93 -1.81 7.11
N GLU A 36 -8.01 -2.76 7.24
CA GLU A 36 -7.17 -2.92 8.43
C GLU A 36 -6.27 -1.70 8.68
N ASN A 37 -5.72 -1.15 7.61
CA ASN A 37 -4.82 0.00 7.70
C ASN A 37 -5.56 1.35 7.70
N ASN A 38 -6.89 1.36 7.67
CA ASN A 38 -7.71 2.58 7.58
C ASN A 38 -7.25 3.50 6.44
N VAL A 39 -7.02 2.92 5.26
CA VAL A 39 -6.64 3.60 4.02
C VAL A 39 -7.58 3.24 2.87
N SER A 40 -7.51 4.01 1.78
CA SER A 40 -8.27 3.66 0.57
C SER A 40 -7.60 2.51 -0.18
N ARG A 41 -8.40 1.68 -0.87
CA ARG A 41 -7.87 0.66 -1.80
C ARG A 41 -6.91 1.25 -2.84
N LYS A 42 -7.23 2.46 -3.35
CA LYS A 42 -6.37 3.20 -4.30
C LYS A 42 -4.99 3.48 -3.72
N PHE A 43 -4.92 3.82 -2.43
CA PHE A 43 -3.65 4.06 -1.75
C PHE A 43 -2.82 2.78 -1.65
N VAL A 44 -3.43 1.64 -1.32
CA VAL A 44 -2.75 0.33 -1.30
C VAL A 44 -2.18 -0.02 -2.67
N TYR A 45 -2.96 0.14 -3.74
CA TYR A 45 -2.46 -0.05 -5.11
C TYR A 45 -1.28 0.88 -5.44
N GLN A 46 -1.32 2.14 -5.02
CA GLN A 46 -0.20 3.06 -5.19
C GLN A 46 1.06 2.60 -4.46
N GLN A 47 0.96 2.10 -3.23
CA GLN A 47 2.12 1.59 -2.51
C GLN A 47 2.71 0.36 -3.20
N LYS A 48 1.85 -0.57 -3.65
CA LYS A 48 2.27 -1.73 -4.44
C LYS A 48 3.03 -1.34 -5.71
N ASN A 49 2.46 -0.43 -6.51
CA ASN A 49 3.07 -0.04 -7.78
C ASN A 49 4.44 0.63 -7.58
N ARG A 50 4.54 1.53 -6.58
CA ARG A 50 5.81 2.19 -6.25
C ARG A 50 6.88 1.19 -5.80
N ALA A 51 6.51 0.20 -5.00
CA ALA A 51 7.44 -0.83 -4.56
C ALA A 51 7.91 -1.72 -5.73
N LEU A 52 7.01 -2.06 -6.66
CA LEU A 52 7.38 -2.77 -7.89
C LEU A 52 8.30 -1.94 -8.78
N GLU A 53 8.02 -0.64 -8.98
CA GLU A 53 8.87 0.26 -9.75
C GLU A 53 10.28 0.34 -9.15
N ALA A 54 10.39 0.54 -7.82
CA ALA A 54 11.67 0.60 -7.13
C ALA A 54 12.46 -0.73 -7.20
N LEU A 55 11.77 -1.87 -7.05
CA LEU A 55 12.41 -3.19 -7.18
C LEU A 55 12.89 -3.44 -8.61
N ASN A 56 12.09 -3.09 -9.62
CA ASN A 56 12.48 -3.22 -11.01
C ASN A 56 13.68 -2.31 -11.33
N GLU A 57 13.71 -1.08 -10.83
CA GLU A 57 14.85 -0.18 -10.99
C GLU A 57 16.14 -0.79 -10.41
N VAL A 58 16.09 -1.30 -9.19
CA VAL A 58 17.27 -1.89 -8.52
C VAL A 58 17.73 -3.19 -9.17
N LEU A 59 16.80 -4.03 -9.64
CA LEU A 59 17.11 -5.37 -10.18
C LEU A 59 17.35 -5.39 -11.70
N SER A 60 17.08 -4.30 -12.41
CA SER A 60 17.36 -4.19 -13.86
C SER A 60 18.78 -3.72 -14.18
N HIS A 61 19.62 -3.54 -13.15
CA HIS A 61 21.03 -3.15 -13.22
C HIS A 61 21.92 -4.28 -12.69
#